data_AF-A0A8I0IIB3-F1
#
_entry.id   AF-A0A8I0IIB3-F1
#
_cell.length_a   1.000
_cell.length_b   1.000
_cell.length_c   1.000
_cell.angle_alpha   90.00
_cell.angle_beta   90.00
_cell.angle_gamma   90.00
#
_symmetry.space_group_name_H-M   'P 1'
#
loop_
_entity.id
_entity.type
_entity.pdbx_description
1 polymer ?
#
loop_
_entity_poly.entity_id
_entity_poly.type
_entity_poly.pdbx_seq_one_letter_code
_entity_poly.pdbx_strand_id
1 'polypeptide(L)'
;MPRNLADAAAGNELDHGHHMGSLRYSQHDFAFAFADRVLAPLHVVIAERMHRGEAFFLTWTVNGPAGKQRRCIWLSPTIPLALSFDSTRMRPLNRRWIVELAFLAHSTSGLVISPEPA
;
A
#
# COMPACT_ATOMS: atom_id res chain seq x y z
N MET A 1 46.81 5.76 -42.69
CA MET A 1 46.14 4.85 -41.73
C MET A 1 46.30 5.42 -40.33
N PRO A 2 45.30 6.08 -39.72
CA PRO A 2 45.37 6.40 -38.29
C PRO A 2 44.48 5.47 -37.47
N ARG A 3 45.06 4.94 -36.38
CA ARG A 3 44.41 4.15 -35.33
C ARG A 3 44.28 5.05 -34.10
N ASN A 4 43.07 5.13 -33.56
CA ASN A 4 42.70 5.80 -32.31
C ASN A 4 43.65 5.49 -31.14
N LEU A 5 43.84 6.46 -30.21
CA LEU A 5 43.41 6.31 -28.81
C LEU A 5 43.58 7.61 -28.00
N ALA A 6 42.51 7.95 -27.27
CA ALA A 6 42.42 8.75 -26.04
C ALA A 6 42.50 10.29 -26.06
N ASP A 7 41.52 10.83 -25.33
CA ASP A 7 41.49 12.10 -24.60
C ASP A 7 41.07 13.38 -25.32
N ALA A 8 39.78 13.70 -25.19
CA ALA A 8 39.33 15.04 -24.78
C ALA A 8 37.80 15.01 -24.58
N ALA A 9 37.41 15.08 -23.31
CA ALA A 9 36.03 15.29 -22.90
C ALA A 9 35.57 16.73 -23.18
N ALA A 10 34.40 16.87 -23.77
CA ALA A 10 33.46 17.99 -23.63
C ALA A 10 32.17 17.49 -24.32
N GLY A 11 31.21 16.90 -23.61
CA GLY A 11 30.48 17.56 -22.53
C GLY A 11 29.19 18.13 -23.12
N ASN A 12 28.30 17.26 -23.61
CA ASN A 12 26.90 17.63 -23.77
C ASN A 12 25.99 16.43 -23.57
N GLU A 13 24.90 16.69 -22.85
CA GLU A 13 23.62 15.97 -22.87
C GLU A 13 23.66 14.46 -22.58
N LEU A 14 23.11 14.04 -21.45
CA LEU A 14 21.66 13.88 -21.28
C LEU A 14 21.35 13.62 -19.80
N ASP A 15 20.45 14.45 -19.27
CA ASP A 15 19.47 14.20 -18.21
C ASP A 15 19.70 12.98 -17.30
N HIS A 16 19.97 13.21 -16.01
CA HIS A 16 20.04 12.15 -15.01
C HIS A 16 18.67 11.47 -14.94
N GLY A 17 18.62 10.26 -15.53
CA GLY A 17 17.42 9.51 -15.81
C GLY A 17 16.34 9.59 -14.74
N HIS A 18 15.21 10.20 -15.10
CA HIS A 18 13.92 9.91 -14.49
C HIS A 18 13.49 8.49 -14.88
N HIS A 19 14.13 7.47 -14.31
CA HIS A 19 13.72 6.09 -14.46
C HIS A 19 13.72 5.39 -13.11
N MET A 20 12.60 5.51 -12.39
CA MET A 20 12.27 4.52 -11.36
C MET A 20 10.96 3.85 -11.75
N GLY A 21 11.08 2.69 -12.40
CA GLY A 21 10.00 1.74 -12.58
C GLY A 21 10.35 0.44 -11.87
N SER A 22 9.54 0.02 -10.90
CA SER A 22 9.41 -1.40 -10.60
C SER A 22 7.99 -1.69 -10.13
N LEU A 23 7.21 -2.31 -11.02
CA LEU A 23 5.99 -3.01 -10.71
C LEU A 23 6.36 -4.50 -10.66
N ARG A 24 6.22 -5.13 -9.50
CA ARG A 24 6.34 -6.58 -9.39
C ARG A 24 5.09 -7.11 -8.70
N TYR A 25 4.29 -7.84 -9.46
CA TYR A 25 3.00 -8.37 -9.05
C TYR A 25 3.14 -9.89 -8.88
N SER A 26 3.04 -10.30 -7.61
CA SER A 26 2.99 -11.67 -7.06
C SER A 26 4.23 -12.58 -7.18
N GLN A 27 4.86 -12.78 -6.02
CA GLN A 27 5.38 -14.05 -5.43
C GLN A 27 6.08 -13.78 -4.06
N HIS A 28 5.92 -12.58 -3.51
CA HIS A 28 6.55 -12.17 -2.26
C HIS A 28 5.55 -12.22 -1.10
N ASP A 29 5.97 -12.84 0.00
CA ASP A 29 5.38 -12.76 1.33
C ASP A 29 5.51 -11.33 1.88
N PHE A 30 4.70 -10.41 1.36
CA PHE A 30 4.61 -9.06 1.92
C PHE A 30 3.68 -9.07 3.12
N ALA A 31 4.26 -9.18 4.31
CA ALA A 31 3.55 -8.95 5.57
C ALA A 31 3.64 -7.48 5.97
N PHE A 32 2.50 -6.85 6.21
CA PHE A 32 2.42 -5.52 6.79
C PHE A 32 1.88 -5.61 8.21
N ALA A 33 2.66 -5.11 9.17
CA ALA A 33 2.23 -5.09 10.57
C ALA A 33 1.25 -3.94 10.79
N PHE A 34 0.07 -4.28 11.30
CA PHE A 34 -0.93 -3.34 11.80
C PHE A 34 -1.27 -3.73 13.24
N ALA A 35 -1.66 -2.76 14.06
CA ALA A 35 -2.24 -3.10 15.36
C ALA A 35 -3.58 -3.84 15.16
N ASP A 36 -3.86 -4.87 15.96
CA ASP A 36 -5.12 -5.64 15.89
C ASP A 36 -6.37 -4.75 15.90
N ARG A 37 -6.32 -3.62 16.62
CA ARG A 37 -7.40 -2.62 16.69
C ARG A 37 -7.71 -1.99 15.33
N VAL A 38 -6.70 -1.81 14.48
CA VAL A 38 -6.82 -1.29 13.11
C VAL A 38 -7.12 -2.43 12.14
N LEU A 39 -6.52 -3.60 12.34
CA LEU A 39 -6.69 -4.75 11.45
C LEU A 39 -8.13 -5.28 11.45
N ALA A 40 -8.80 -5.25 12.60
CA ALA A 40 -10.15 -5.79 12.73
C ALA A 40 -11.22 -5.03 11.89
N PRO A 41 -11.32 -3.69 11.91
CA PRO A 41 -12.23 -2.97 11.02
C PRO A 41 -11.79 -3.04 9.54
N LEU A 42 -10.48 -3.11 9.26
CA LEU A 42 -9.99 -3.33 7.90
C LEU A 42 -10.45 -4.66 7.33
N HIS A 43 -10.37 -5.74 8.12
CA HIS A 43 -10.88 -7.05 7.73
C HIS A 43 -12.34 -6.96 7.27
N VAL A 44 -13.20 -6.27 8.03
CA VAL A 44 -14.62 -6.13 7.68
C VAL A 44 -14.80 -5.43 6.33
N VAL A 45 -14.16 -4.28 6.12
CA VAL A 45 -14.30 -3.49 4.88
C VAL A 45 -13.67 -4.19 3.68
N ILE A 46 -12.51 -4.83 3.87
CA ILE A 46 -11.84 -5.59 2.82
C ILE A 46 -12.71 -6.80 2.43
N ALA A 47 -13.23 -7.56 3.40
CA ALA A 47 -14.10 -8.70 3.13
C ALA A 47 -15.37 -8.29 2.36
N GLU A 48 -16.00 -7.17 2.76
CA GLU A 48 -17.17 -6.64 2.04
C GLU A 48 -16.85 -6.35 0.57
N ARG A 49 -15.72 -5.68 0.31
CA ARG A 49 -15.29 -5.31 -1.05
C ARG A 49 -14.91 -6.51 -1.90
N MET A 50 -14.22 -7.48 -1.30
CA MET A 50 -13.86 -8.74 -1.97
C MET A 50 -15.10 -9.55 -2.36
N HIS A 51 -16.12 -9.60 -1.49
CA HIS A 51 -17.39 -10.25 -1.79
C HIS A 51 -18.14 -9.58 -2.96
N ARG A 52 -17.97 -8.27 -3.16
CA ARG A 52 -18.52 -7.55 -4.32
C ARG A 52 -17.73 -7.76 -5.61
N GLY A 53 -16.58 -8.44 -5.54
CA GLY A 53 -15.69 -8.63 -6.69
C GLY A 53 -14.92 -7.38 -7.09
N GLU A 54 -14.86 -6.38 -6.21
CA GLU A 54 -14.23 -5.09 -6.50
C GLU A 54 -12.77 -5.09 -6.06
N ALA A 55 -11.87 -4.81 -7.00
CA ALA A 55 -10.47 -4.58 -6.70
C ALA A 55 -10.23 -3.10 -6.37
N PHE A 56 -9.32 -2.82 -5.43
CA PHE A 56 -9.12 -1.48 -4.91
C PHE A 56 -7.75 -1.23 -4.30
N PHE A 57 -7.39 0.04 -4.15
CA PHE A 57 -6.18 0.44 -3.44
C PHE A 57 -6.42 0.56 -1.93
N LEU A 58 -5.52 -0.01 -1.12
CA LEU A 58 -5.39 0.27 0.31
C LEU A 58 -4.19 1.20 0.51
N THR A 59 -4.43 2.36 1.09
CA THR A 59 -3.43 3.38 1.39
C THR A 59 -3.32 3.61 2.89
N TRP A 60 -2.10 3.73 3.40
CA TRP A 60 -1.86 4.14 4.78
C TRP A 60 -0.57 4.95 4.91
N THR A 61 -0.42 5.63 6.04
CA THR A 61 0.81 6.37 6.37
C THR A 61 1.58 5.62 7.44
N VAL A 62 2.87 5.42 7.19
CA VAL A 62 3.83 4.87 8.15
C VAL A 62 4.69 6.02 8.66
N ASN A 63 4.83 6.11 9.98
CA ASN A 63 5.78 7.03 10.60
C ASN A 63 7.13 6.29 10.73
N GLY A 64 8.14 6.77 10.02
CA GLY A 64 9.50 6.22 10.08
C GLY A 64 10.51 7.27 10.53
N PRO A 65 11.78 6.88 10.74
CA PRO A 65 12.85 7.80 11.14
C PRO A 65 13.10 8.91 10.11
N ALA A 66 12.80 8.67 8.83
CA ALA A 66 12.89 9.65 7.74
C ALA A 66 11.59 10.49 7.54
N GLY A 67 10.63 10.39 8.46
CA GLY A 67 9.35 11.10 8.38
C GLY A 67 8.16 10.22 7.97
N LYS A 68 7.08 10.87 7.54
CA LYS A 68 5.83 10.22 7.13
C LYS A 68 5.94 9.68 5.71
N GLN A 69 5.79 8.37 5.56
CA GLN A 69 5.77 7.71 4.25
C GLN A 69 4.37 7.18 3.95
N ARG A 70 3.83 7.54 2.78
CA ARG A 70 2.58 6.98 2.28
C ARG A 70 2.88 5.63 1.60
N ARG A 71 2.22 4.58 2.05
CA ARG A 71 2.21 3.26 1.40
C ARG A 71 0.86 3.02 0.74
N CYS A 72 0.88 2.36 -0.40
CA CYS A 72 -0.31 2.01 -1.17
C CYS A 72 -0.12 0.62 -1.77
N ILE A 73 -1.13 -0.24 -1.66
CA ILE A 73 -1.14 -1.57 -2.27
C ILE A 73 -2.45 -1.77 -3.03
N TRP A 74 -2.39 -2.56 -4.10
CA TRP A 74 -3.58 -3.02 -4.82
C TRP A 74 -4.07 -4.34 -4.21
N LEU A 75 -5.38 -4.42 -3.94
CA LEU A 75 -6.06 -5.60 -3.44
C LEU A 75 -7.07 -6.06 -4.50
N SER A 76 -7.09 -7.36 -4.80
CA SER A 76 -7.98 -7.96 -5.78
C SER A 76 -8.54 -9.29 -5.26
N PRO A 77 -9.81 -9.64 -5.54
CA PRO A 77 -10.42 -10.91 -5.11
C PRO A 77 -9.76 -12.14 -5.74
N THR A 78 -8.97 -11.95 -6.80
CA THR A 78 -8.22 -13.03 -7.46
C THR A 78 -6.90 -13.39 -6.78
N ILE A 79 -6.45 -12.61 -5.78
CA ILE A 79 -5.20 -12.83 -5.07
C ILE A 79 -5.52 -13.33 -3.66
N PRO A 80 -4.91 -14.45 -3.19
CA PRO A 80 -5.07 -14.89 -1.81
C PRO A 80 -4.63 -13.81 -0.80
N LEU A 81 -5.48 -13.55 0.19
CA LEU A 81 -5.21 -12.63 1.30
C LEU A 81 -5.30 -13.40 2.62
N ALA A 82 -4.21 -13.40 3.40
CA ALA A 82 -4.19 -13.93 4.75
C ALA A 82 -4.12 -12.78 5.77
N LEU A 83 -4.91 -12.87 6.83
CA LEU A 83 -4.92 -11.93 7.95
C LEU A 83 -4.64 -12.70 9.24
N SER A 84 -3.58 -12.30 9.95
CA SER A 84 -3.20 -12.90 11.23
C SER A 84 -3.32 -11.86 12.33
N PHE A 85 -3.92 -12.24 13.46
CA PHE A 85 -4.10 -11.40 14.64
C PHE A 85 -3.22 -11.94 15.77
N ASP A 86 -2.61 -11.06 16.55
CA ASP A 86 -1.77 -11.45 17.69
C ASP A 86 -2.64 -11.91 18.88
N SER A 87 -3.80 -11.27 19.06
CA SER A 87 -4.78 -11.61 20.09
C SER A 87 -5.92 -12.49 19.58
N THR A 88 -6.20 -13.59 20.29
CA THR A 88 -7.42 -14.40 20.08
C THR A 88 -8.69 -13.69 20.57
N ARG A 89 -8.58 -12.71 21.49
CA ARG A 89 -9.74 -11.96 21.99
C ARG A 89 -10.18 -10.91 20.98
N MET A 90 -11.37 -11.11 20.42
CA MET A 90 -12.05 -10.11 19.59
C MET A 90 -12.49 -8.95 20.48
N ARG A 91 -11.84 -7.79 20.35
CA ARG A 91 -12.28 -6.56 21.03
C ARG A 91 -13.53 -5.98 20.37
N PRO A 92 -14.42 -5.30 21.12
CA PRO A 92 -15.59 -4.67 20.56
C PRO A 92 -15.17 -3.67 19.48
N LEU A 93 -15.73 -3.85 18.28
CA LEU A 93 -15.47 -3.03 17.11
C LEU A 93 -16.23 -1.70 17.21
N ASN A 94 -15.56 -0.61 16.86
CA ASN A 94 -16.21 0.69 16.74
C ASN A 94 -16.98 0.75 15.41
N ARG A 95 -18.31 0.62 15.48
CA ARG A 95 -19.18 0.63 14.29
C ARG A 95 -19.08 1.92 13.49
N ARG A 96 -18.89 3.07 14.13
CA ARG A 96 -18.72 4.35 13.42
C ARG A 96 -17.48 4.32 12.53
N TRP A 97 -16.40 3.76 13.04
CA TRP A 97 -15.16 3.65 12.30
C TRP A 97 -15.29 2.74 11.07
N ILE A 98 -16.01 1.62 11.20
CA ILE A 98 -16.30 0.73 10.06
C ILE A 98 -17.08 1.49 8.98
N VAL A 99 -18.11 2.26 9.36
CA VAL A 99 -18.90 3.05 8.42
C VAL A 99 -18.05 4.11 7.71
N GLU A 100 -17.18 4.81 8.45
CA GLU A 100 -16.26 5.78 7.84
C GLU A 100 -15.26 5.12 6.89
N LEU A 101 -14.67 3.98 7.27
CA LEU A 101 -13.74 3.25 6.40
C LEU A 101 -14.44 2.71 5.15
N ALA A 102 -15.67 2.20 5.28
CA ALA A 102 -16.47 1.76 4.13
C ALA A 102 -16.82 2.92 3.20
N PHE A 103 -17.09 4.12 3.74
CA PHE A 103 -17.28 5.33 2.95
C PHE A 103 -15.99 5.72 2.20
N LEU A 104 -14.85 5.71 2.88
CA LEU A 104 -13.55 6.00 2.25
C LEU A 104 -13.21 4.98 1.16
N ALA A 105 -13.50 3.70 1.36
CA ALA A 105 -13.25 2.66 0.36
C ALA A 105 -13.96 2.94 -0.97
N HIS A 106 -15.15 3.54 -0.97
CA HIS A 106 -15.88 3.90 -2.19
C HIS A 106 -15.28 5.09 -2.94
N SER A 107 -14.31 5.80 -2.36
CA SER A 107 -13.66 6.95 -3.01
C SER A 107 -12.62 6.51 -4.04
N THR A 108 -12.38 7.35 -5.05
CA THR A 108 -11.37 7.12 -6.11
C THR A 108 -9.94 6.95 -5.59
N SER A 109 -9.68 7.41 -4.36
CA SER A 109 -8.39 7.24 -3.66
C SER A 109 -8.21 5.85 -3.02
N GLY A 110 -9.24 5.00 -3.05
CA GLY A 110 -9.27 3.71 -2.37
C GLY A 110 -9.49 3.81 -0.86
N LEU A 111 -9.31 2.69 -0.15
CA LEU A 111 -9.42 2.62 1.30
C LEU A 111 -8.22 3.31 1.95
N VAL A 112 -8.45 4.41 2.66
CA VAL A 112 -7.42 5.13 3.42
C VAL A 112 -7.57 4.84 4.90
N ILE A 113 -6.52 4.33 5.54
CA ILE A 113 -6.52 4.11 6.99
C ILE A 113 -6.54 5.46 7.72
N SER A 114 -7.59 5.68 8.51
CA SER A 114 -7.78 6.84 9.40
C SER A 114 -7.67 6.42 10.87
N PRO A 115 -7.21 7.28 11.80
CA PRO A 115 -7.30 7.02 13.24
C PRO A 115 -8.74 6.74 13.70
N GLU A 116 -8.88 6.01 14.80
CA GLU A 116 -10.19 5.69 15.38
C GLU A 116 -10.90 6.97 15.86
N PRO A 117 -12.17 7.18 15.49
CA PRO A 117 -12.98 8.29 15.99
C PRO A 117 -13.33 8.11 17.47
N ALA A 118 -13.38 9.23 18.20
CA ALA A 118 -13.72 9.30 19.63
C ALA A 118 -15.17 8.89 19.95
#